data_AF-A0A061BSD1-F1
#
_entry.id   AF-A0A061BSD1-F1
#
_cell.length_a   1.000
_cell.length_b   1.000
_cell.length_c   1.000
_cell.angle_alpha   90.00
_cell.angle_beta   90.00
_cell.angle_gamma   90.00
#
_symmetry.space_group_name_H-M   'P 1'
#
loop_
_entity.id
_entity.type
_entity.pdbx_description
1 polymer ?
#
loop_
_entity_poly.entity_id
_entity_poly.type
_entity_poly.pdbx_seq_one_letter_code
_entity_poly.pdbx_strand_id
1 'polypeptide(L)'
;PNVVLHAHSVLTAIMGHGHAGGRYAVDYNTNAENFDYPSNAAACFDLLADILERLYHQFRFLCSQCENGRESGGWADCWYGRYVAGSDWQCNEKQCANQICDQTKNQTRDQIHEQMGDQHPKCGVKSPLQSYLEDGLQGFLPHQFKKPGCKLDCTVSNHRGLPCKTPMGFCDISELASHTKTGADLRKILRDFCGEKSHLRSLCACIICLMQKPPLTLGDMFAFYYNYIYGWTTQDREHREGAFNKAVSAAHFENKYDELKVHNLFSPSHSAVWQGHSSGSLGSFVCTSRESVVCGPYLYPINSEIRNIYAAKYADKYLSWIVYQTETFYDLLKKLYDECNSNCGPKGSNCLTTCCVKDCPRHRKPPTPKEHHTDCKSIVQCRKALPTLSKYGFVFLQQAKLNGKDGLEKKRTCQNFCTAFKEVFNKESILVELIRKIDDFIFTIRQPFIWLNVALWSLSLFYLICVMVGRLDVLHIRSHLRIPSSHKITAQSLLAAAQVGRLAKISYLQP
;
A
#
# COMPACT_ATOMS: atom_id res chain seq x y z
N PRO A 1 -23.57 -0.97 -15.59
CA PRO A 1 -22.50 -0.11 -15.00
C PRO A 1 -22.06 0.94 -16.03
N ASN A 2 -22.35 2.23 -15.79
CA ASN A 2 -22.07 3.32 -16.74
C ASN A 2 -20.60 3.80 -16.74
N VAL A 3 -19.64 2.91 -16.49
CA VAL A 3 -18.21 3.26 -16.39
C VAL A 3 -17.70 3.92 -17.68
N VAL A 4 -18.13 3.41 -18.84
CA VAL A 4 -17.75 3.95 -20.16
C VAL A 4 -18.25 5.38 -20.36
N LEU A 5 -19.51 5.65 -19.99
CA LEU A 5 -20.10 6.99 -20.10
C LEU A 5 -19.31 8.01 -19.27
N HIS A 6 -19.00 7.66 -18.01
CA HIS A 6 -18.24 8.54 -17.13
C HIS A 6 -16.77 8.67 -17.53
N ALA A 7 -16.16 7.64 -18.15
CA ALA A 7 -14.80 7.73 -18.68
C ALA A 7 -14.70 8.82 -19.77
N HIS A 8 -15.67 8.86 -20.69
CA HIS A 8 -15.78 9.93 -21.69
C HIS A 8 -15.93 11.31 -21.02
N SER A 9 -16.77 11.42 -19.99
CA SER A 9 -16.94 12.67 -19.24
C SER A 9 -15.65 13.12 -18.54
N VAL A 10 -14.85 12.20 -17.99
CA VAL A 10 -13.57 12.52 -17.35
C VAL A 10 -12.56 13.04 -18.37
N LEU A 11 -12.41 12.39 -19.52
CA LEU A 11 -11.51 12.85 -20.58
C LEU A 11 -11.91 14.23 -21.10
N THR A 12 -13.21 14.44 -21.34
CA THR A 12 -13.77 15.74 -21.75
C THR A 12 -13.60 16.81 -20.68
N ALA A 13 -13.66 16.43 -19.39
CA ALA A 13 -13.41 17.35 -18.29
C ALA A 13 -11.94 17.80 -18.24
N ILE A 14 -11.00 16.93 -18.62
CA ILE A 14 -9.56 17.22 -18.59
C ILE A 14 -9.12 18.00 -19.84
N MET A 15 -9.52 17.54 -21.03
CA MET A 15 -9.04 18.06 -22.32
C MET A 15 -10.03 19.03 -23.00
N GLY A 16 -11.27 19.09 -22.56
CA GLY A 16 -12.34 19.82 -23.25
C GLY A 16 -12.90 19.06 -24.45
N HIS A 17 -13.56 19.77 -25.37
CA HIS A 17 -14.33 19.15 -26.46
C HIS A 17 -13.51 18.87 -27.72
N GLY A 18 -12.31 19.46 -27.81
CA GLY A 18 -11.38 19.22 -28.90
C GLY A 18 -10.55 20.44 -29.26
N HIS A 19 -9.45 20.17 -29.96
CA HIS A 19 -8.50 21.16 -30.44
C HIS A 19 -7.99 20.69 -31.80
N ALA A 20 -7.71 21.62 -32.72
CA ALA A 20 -7.29 21.27 -34.09
C ALA A 20 -6.01 20.42 -34.14
N GLY A 21 -5.08 20.65 -33.22
CA GLY A 21 -3.86 19.84 -33.05
C GLY A 21 -4.00 18.63 -32.12
N GLY A 22 -5.20 18.32 -31.64
CA GLY A 22 -5.45 17.23 -30.68
C GLY A 22 -6.63 16.34 -31.07
N ARG A 23 -7.12 15.54 -30.13
CA ARG A 23 -8.27 14.64 -30.32
C ARG A 23 -9.57 15.33 -29.92
N TYR A 24 -10.61 15.19 -30.74
CA TYR A 24 -11.96 15.66 -30.40
C TYR A 24 -12.64 14.69 -29.45
N ALA A 25 -13.46 15.21 -28.53
CA ALA A 25 -14.08 14.39 -27.50
C ALA A 25 -15.01 13.31 -28.08
N VAL A 26 -15.67 13.59 -29.21
CA VAL A 26 -16.53 12.64 -29.93
C VAL A 26 -15.78 11.35 -30.30
N ASP A 27 -14.47 11.44 -30.50
CA ASP A 27 -13.64 10.30 -30.90
C ASP A 27 -13.18 9.46 -29.72
N TYR A 28 -13.36 9.85 -28.45
CA TYR A 28 -12.85 9.05 -27.31
C TYR A 28 -13.43 7.63 -27.22
N ASN A 29 -14.60 7.41 -27.82
CA ASN A 29 -15.25 6.08 -27.84
C ASN A 29 -14.82 5.22 -29.04
N THR A 30 -13.86 5.67 -29.84
CA THR A 30 -13.32 4.93 -30.98
C THR A 30 -11.91 4.42 -30.69
N ASN A 31 -11.48 3.39 -31.43
CA ASN A 31 -10.10 2.89 -31.37
C ASN A 31 -9.17 3.62 -32.34
N ALA A 32 -9.23 4.95 -32.40
CA ALA A 32 -8.41 5.75 -33.32
C ALA A 32 -6.89 5.56 -33.11
N GLU A 33 -6.47 5.26 -31.89
CA GLU A 33 -5.07 5.01 -31.52
C GLU A 33 -4.59 3.58 -31.82
N ASN A 34 -5.46 2.74 -32.40
CA ASN A 34 -5.19 1.33 -32.66
C ASN A 34 -4.66 0.58 -31.42
N PHE A 35 -5.29 0.80 -30.27
CA PHE A 35 -4.96 0.04 -29.06
C PHE A 35 -5.18 -1.45 -29.34
N ASP A 36 -4.20 -2.25 -28.92
CA ASP A 36 -4.23 -3.70 -29.02
C ASP A 36 -5.08 -4.29 -27.90
N TYR A 37 -6.00 -5.19 -28.26
CA TYR A 37 -6.86 -5.88 -27.31
C TYR A 37 -6.66 -7.39 -27.47
N PRO A 38 -6.42 -8.13 -26.37
CA PRO A 38 -6.25 -9.57 -26.44
C PRO A 38 -7.45 -10.24 -27.09
N SER A 39 -7.18 -11.15 -28.04
CA SER A 39 -8.24 -11.94 -28.69
C SER A 39 -8.85 -13.00 -27.78
N ASN A 40 -8.15 -13.39 -26.71
CA ASN A 40 -8.67 -14.38 -25.75
C ASN A 40 -9.42 -13.70 -24.60
N ALA A 41 -10.58 -14.26 -24.25
CA ALA A 41 -11.49 -13.68 -23.27
C ALA A 41 -10.87 -13.55 -21.86
N ALA A 42 -10.05 -14.52 -21.43
CA ALA A 42 -9.43 -14.49 -20.10
C ALA A 42 -8.41 -13.34 -19.98
N ALA A 43 -7.50 -13.20 -20.94
CA ALA A 43 -6.53 -12.10 -20.93
C ALA A 43 -7.21 -10.75 -21.18
N CYS A 44 -8.30 -10.70 -21.96
CA CYS A 44 -9.09 -9.48 -22.09
C CYS A 44 -9.70 -9.07 -20.74
N PHE A 45 -10.22 -10.02 -19.96
CA PHE A 45 -10.73 -9.75 -18.61
C PHE A 45 -9.61 -9.34 -17.65
N ASP A 46 -8.46 -10.01 -17.68
CA ASP A 46 -7.31 -9.65 -16.84
C ASP A 46 -6.80 -8.24 -17.15
N LEU A 47 -6.71 -7.89 -18.45
CA LEU A 47 -6.34 -6.54 -18.90
C LEU A 47 -7.34 -5.50 -18.40
N LEU A 48 -8.65 -5.77 -18.55
CA LEU A 48 -9.70 -4.89 -18.07
C LEU A 48 -9.60 -4.70 -16.55
N ALA A 49 -9.45 -5.78 -15.78
CA ALA A 49 -9.33 -5.73 -14.34
C ALA A 49 -8.11 -4.92 -13.87
N ASP A 50 -6.96 -5.07 -14.53
CA ASP A 50 -5.74 -4.32 -14.24
C ASP A 50 -5.90 -2.82 -14.57
N ILE A 51 -6.48 -2.49 -15.73
CA ILE A 51 -6.72 -1.10 -16.14
C ILE A 51 -7.69 -0.41 -15.16
N LEU A 52 -8.83 -1.04 -14.84
CA LEU A 52 -9.83 -0.43 -13.97
C LEU A 52 -9.27 -0.13 -12.57
N GLU A 53 -8.47 -1.03 -12.00
CA GLU A 53 -7.84 -0.85 -10.70
C GLU A 53 -6.81 0.30 -10.72
N ARG A 54 -5.99 0.38 -11.77
CA ARG A 54 -5.01 1.46 -11.96
C ARG A 54 -5.65 2.82 -12.17
N LEU A 55 -6.69 2.89 -13.00
CA LEU A 55 -7.47 4.10 -13.22
C LEU A 55 -8.13 4.55 -11.92
N TYR A 56 -8.76 3.61 -11.20
CA TYR A 56 -9.36 3.90 -9.90
C TYR A 56 -8.33 4.50 -8.94
N HIS A 57 -7.15 3.90 -8.82
CA HIS A 57 -6.09 4.40 -7.93
C HIS A 57 -5.69 5.85 -8.26
N GLN A 58 -5.39 6.14 -9.53
CA GLN A 58 -4.97 7.48 -9.97
C GLN A 58 -6.06 8.53 -9.80
N PHE A 59 -7.26 8.24 -10.28
CA PHE A 59 -8.37 9.18 -10.22
C PHE A 59 -8.90 9.37 -8.81
N ARG A 60 -8.83 8.35 -7.94
CA ARG A 60 -9.22 8.49 -6.54
C ARG A 60 -8.24 9.38 -5.77
N PHE A 61 -6.94 9.27 -6.03
CA PHE A 61 -5.94 10.22 -5.50
C PHE A 61 -6.27 11.65 -5.94
N LEU A 62 -6.45 11.86 -7.24
CA LEU A 62 -6.74 13.17 -7.82
C LEU A 62 -8.04 13.76 -7.24
N CYS A 63 -9.10 12.95 -7.17
CA CYS A 63 -10.36 13.33 -6.55
C CYS A 63 -10.17 13.76 -5.10
N SER A 64 -9.39 13.01 -4.31
CA SER A 64 -9.11 13.34 -2.90
C SER A 64 -8.35 14.66 -2.76
N GLN A 65 -7.36 14.94 -3.61
CA GLN A 65 -6.66 16.23 -3.57
C GLN A 65 -7.57 17.39 -3.94
N CYS A 66 -8.46 17.21 -4.92
CA CYS A 66 -9.43 18.24 -5.30
C CYS A 66 -10.58 18.43 -4.28
N GLU A 67 -10.69 17.59 -3.23
CA GLU A 67 -11.72 17.76 -2.20
C GLU A 67 -11.49 18.94 -1.26
N ASN A 68 -10.23 19.36 -1.11
CA ASN A 68 -9.82 20.40 -0.19
C ASN A 68 -9.24 21.61 -0.94
N GLY A 69 -9.43 22.79 -0.37
CA GLY A 69 -8.86 24.04 -0.90
C GLY A 69 -7.39 24.23 -0.53
N ARG A 70 -6.80 25.32 -1.03
CA ARG A 70 -5.38 25.68 -0.86
C ARG A 70 -4.94 25.69 0.61
N GLU A 71 -5.77 26.22 1.50
CA GLU A 71 -5.41 26.38 2.93
C GLU A 71 -5.05 25.05 3.60
N SER A 72 -5.66 23.95 3.16
CA SER A 72 -5.42 22.60 3.66
C SER A 72 -4.48 21.77 2.76
N GLY A 73 -3.78 22.41 1.83
CA GLY A 73 -2.87 21.75 0.89
C GLY A 73 -3.58 20.95 -0.21
N GLY A 74 -4.84 21.25 -0.52
CA GLY A 74 -5.59 20.62 -1.60
C GLY A 74 -5.58 21.42 -2.91
N TRP A 75 -6.23 20.86 -3.94
CA TRP A 75 -6.21 21.34 -5.32
C TRP A 75 -7.58 21.83 -5.82
N ALA A 76 -8.58 22.01 -4.96
CA ALA A 76 -9.90 22.50 -5.38
C ALA A 76 -9.79 23.85 -6.12
N ASP A 77 -8.93 24.73 -5.63
CA ASP A 77 -8.75 26.11 -6.15
C ASP A 77 -7.64 26.21 -7.21
N CYS A 78 -7.02 25.08 -7.56
CA CYS A 78 -5.97 25.03 -8.58
C CYS A 78 -6.58 25.06 -9.99
N TRP A 79 -6.02 25.87 -10.87
CA TRP A 79 -6.36 25.87 -12.29
C TRP A 79 -5.66 24.74 -13.04
N TYR A 80 -6.24 24.28 -14.14
CA TYR A 80 -5.62 23.38 -15.10
C TYR A 80 -6.22 23.59 -16.50
N GLY A 81 -5.58 23.01 -17.50
CA GLY A 81 -5.99 23.09 -18.90
C GLY A 81 -5.14 24.08 -19.68
N ARG A 82 -5.76 24.68 -20.70
CA ARG A 82 -5.09 25.54 -21.66
C ARG A 82 -4.43 26.73 -20.98
N TYR A 83 -3.21 27.06 -21.40
CA TYR A 83 -2.42 28.21 -20.92
C TYR A 83 -2.07 28.19 -19.43
N VAL A 84 -2.28 27.06 -18.75
CA VAL A 84 -1.81 26.84 -17.38
C VAL A 84 -0.46 26.12 -17.45
N ALA A 85 0.52 26.64 -16.73
CA ALA A 85 1.83 26.00 -16.58
C ALA A 85 1.88 25.15 -15.31
N GLY A 86 2.76 24.15 -15.27
CA GLY A 86 3.04 23.39 -14.06
C GLY A 86 3.66 24.20 -12.91
N SER A 87 3.40 23.81 -11.66
CA SER A 87 4.17 24.25 -10.47
C SER A 87 4.45 23.13 -9.47
N ASP A 88 5.43 23.39 -8.61
CA ASP A 88 6.01 22.41 -7.69
C ASP A 88 5.12 21.99 -6.51
N TRP A 89 4.22 22.84 -5.98
CA TRP A 89 3.52 22.51 -4.73
C TRP A 89 2.26 23.34 -4.40
N GLN A 90 2.23 24.66 -4.65
CA GLN A 90 1.10 25.51 -4.26
C GLN A 90 0.33 26.01 -5.47
N CYS A 91 -1.02 25.97 -5.39
CA CYS A 91 -1.87 26.67 -6.33
C CYS A 91 -1.52 28.17 -6.29
N ASN A 92 -1.41 28.85 -7.44
CA ASN A 92 -1.12 30.30 -7.46
C ASN A 92 -2.24 31.18 -6.90
N GLU A 93 -1.91 32.09 -5.98
CA GLU A 93 -2.85 33.06 -5.38
C GLU A 93 -3.24 34.21 -6.31
N LYS A 94 -2.33 34.62 -7.20
CA LYS A 94 -2.53 35.79 -8.06
C LYS A 94 -2.94 35.35 -9.46
N GLN A 95 -4.14 35.76 -9.86
CA GLN A 95 -4.48 35.92 -11.27
C GLN A 95 -3.55 37.00 -11.82
N CYS A 96 -2.90 36.73 -12.93
CA CYS A 96 -2.25 37.80 -13.66
C CYS A 96 -3.38 38.73 -14.13
N ALA A 97 -3.29 40.02 -13.81
CA ALA A 97 -4.27 40.98 -14.27
C ALA A 97 -4.25 40.98 -15.81
N ASN A 98 -5.41 40.75 -16.41
CA ASN A 98 -5.75 40.95 -17.81
C ASN A 98 -5.45 39.79 -18.78
N GLN A 99 -6.45 38.91 -18.96
CA GLN A 99 -6.67 38.21 -20.23
C GLN A 99 -8.05 38.50 -20.85
N ILE A 100 -8.73 39.56 -20.42
CA ILE A 100 -9.94 40.07 -21.09
C ILE A 100 -9.99 41.59 -20.96
N CYS A 101 -9.24 42.31 -21.78
CA CYS A 101 -9.50 43.73 -22.02
C CYS A 101 -9.22 44.04 -23.50
N ASP A 102 -10.28 44.26 -24.29
CA ASP A 102 -10.17 45.08 -25.50
C ASP A 102 -9.83 46.50 -25.04
N GLN A 103 -8.55 46.87 -25.02
CA GLN A 103 -8.13 48.20 -24.56
C GLN A 103 -8.20 49.21 -25.72
N THR A 104 -9.40 49.67 -26.04
CA THR A 104 -9.57 51.03 -26.57
C THR A 104 -9.39 52.01 -25.42
N LYS A 105 -8.16 52.46 -25.16
CA LYS A 105 -7.85 53.81 -24.65
C LYS A 105 -6.34 54.09 -24.58
N ASN A 106 -5.96 55.19 -25.22
CA ASN A 106 -4.62 55.76 -25.29
C ASN A 106 -4.03 55.98 -23.89
N GLN A 107 -2.83 55.45 -23.65
CA GLN A 107 -1.97 55.88 -22.56
C GLN A 107 -0.82 56.72 -23.13
N THR A 108 -0.87 58.03 -22.90
CA THR A 108 0.26 58.94 -23.00
C THR A 108 1.21 58.71 -21.82
N ARG A 109 2.48 58.41 -22.07
CA ARG A 109 3.58 59.40 -22.02
C ARG A 109 4.98 58.75 -21.93
N ASP A 110 5.82 59.18 -22.87
CA ASP A 110 7.29 59.36 -22.90
C ASP A 110 8.21 58.27 -22.32
N GLN A 111 8.68 57.38 -23.21
CA GLN A 111 10.07 56.90 -23.22
C GLN A 111 10.47 56.47 -24.64
N ILE A 112 11.44 57.18 -25.22
CA ILE A 112 12.03 56.91 -26.52
C ILE A 112 13.12 55.85 -26.33
N HIS A 113 12.84 54.61 -26.71
CA HIS A 113 13.81 53.66 -27.25
C HIS A 113 13.08 52.62 -28.12
N GLU A 114 13.49 52.54 -29.37
CA GLU A 114 12.89 51.73 -30.43
C GLU A 114 13.11 50.23 -30.19
N GLN A 115 12.14 49.57 -29.55
CA GLN A 115 11.89 48.13 -29.71
C GLN A 115 10.37 47.91 -29.74
N MET A 116 9.82 47.65 -30.92
CA MET A 116 8.46 47.12 -31.07
C MET A 116 8.46 45.65 -30.65
N GLY A 117 8.21 45.42 -29.36
CA GLY A 117 7.88 44.12 -28.82
C GLY A 117 6.98 44.33 -27.61
N ASP A 118 5.85 43.64 -27.57
CA ASP A 118 4.93 43.64 -26.43
C ASP A 118 5.69 43.31 -25.14
N GLN A 119 6.11 44.32 -24.38
CA GLN A 119 6.76 44.17 -23.07
C GLN A 119 5.73 43.89 -21.96
N HIS A 120 4.73 43.07 -22.24
CA HIS A 120 3.92 42.46 -21.20
C HIS A 120 4.64 41.19 -20.75
N PRO A 121 5.16 41.10 -19.50
CA PRO A 121 5.57 39.80 -18.99
C PRO A 121 4.35 38.88 -19.01
N LYS A 122 4.40 37.84 -19.85
CA LYS A 122 3.44 36.72 -19.87
C LYS A 122 3.50 36.01 -18.52
N CYS A 123 2.85 36.59 -17.52
CA CYS A 123 2.61 35.95 -16.24
C CYS A 123 1.64 34.79 -16.53
N GLY A 124 2.15 33.56 -16.56
CA GLY A 124 1.35 32.35 -16.73
C GLY A 124 0.83 31.87 -15.38
N VAL A 125 -0.43 31.43 -15.33
CA VAL A 125 -0.99 30.75 -14.15
C VAL A 125 -0.23 29.43 -13.96
N LYS A 126 0.37 29.21 -12.79
CA LYS A 126 1.04 27.94 -12.47
C LYS A 126 0.24 27.11 -11.47
N SER A 127 0.27 25.79 -11.62
CA SER A 127 -0.55 24.88 -10.83
C SER A 127 0.08 23.50 -10.58
N PRO A 128 0.06 22.98 -9.33
CA PRO A 128 0.46 21.61 -9.05
C PRO A 128 -0.52 20.58 -9.61
N LEU A 129 -1.80 20.96 -9.77
CA LEU A 129 -2.79 20.11 -10.45
C LEU A 129 -2.42 19.93 -11.93
N GLN A 130 -2.03 21.02 -12.60
CA GLN A 130 -1.52 20.97 -13.97
C GLN A 130 -0.30 20.04 -14.05
N SER A 131 0.71 20.25 -13.18
CA SER A 131 1.88 19.38 -13.13
C SER A 131 1.57 17.92 -12.85
N TYR A 132 0.52 17.62 -12.09
CA TYR A 132 0.12 16.23 -11.85
C TYR A 132 -0.48 15.60 -13.10
N LEU A 133 -1.31 16.32 -13.84
CA LEU A 133 -1.91 15.86 -15.10
C LEU A 133 -0.84 15.68 -16.20
N GLU A 134 0.17 16.54 -16.22
CA GLU A 134 1.33 16.48 -17.12
C GLU A 134 2.42 15.48 -16.65
N ASP A 135 2.19 14.74 -15.55
CA ASP A 135 3.18 13.85 -14.91
C ASP A 135 4.50 14.53 -14.45
N GLY A 136 4.55 15.86 -14.44
CA GLY A 136 5.71 16.66 -14.03
C GLY A 136 5.82 16.90 -12.52
N LEU A 137 4.79 16.57 -11.73
CA LEU A 137 4.79 16.83 -10.29
C LEU A 137 5.74 15.89 -9.53
N GLN A 138 6.79 16.47 -8.97
CA GLN A 138 7.89 15.73 -8.34
C GLN A 138 7.43 14.87 -7.16
N GLY A 139 7.83 13.59 -7.17
CA GLY A 139 7.55 12.63 -6.10
C GLY A 139 6.21 11.91 -6.21
N PHE A 140 5.39 12.18 -7.23
CA PHE A 140 4.10 11.52 -7.43
C PHE A 140 4.14 10.37 -8.44
N LEU A 141 5.08 10.41 -9.39
CA LEU A 141 5.37 9.31 -10.31
C LEU A 141 6.77 8.75 -10.01
N PRO A 142 6.89 7.61 -9.30
CA PRO A 142 8.18 7.09 -8.87
C PRO A 142 8.96 6.36 -9.98
N HIS A 143 8.41 6.27 -11.20
CA HIS A 143 8.99 5.43 -12.24
C HIS A 143 8.62 5.81 -13.68
N GLN A 144 9.38 5.27 -14.63
CA GLN A 144 9.18 5.44 -16.06
C GLN A 144 8.53 4.19 -16.66
N PHE A 145 7.50 4.38 -17.49
CA PHE A 145 6.87 3.31 -18.26
C PHE A 145 7.57 3.17 -19.61
N LYS A 146 8.05 1.97 -19.93
CA LYS A 146 8.79 1.73 -21.19
C LYS A 146 8.02 0.93 -22.24
N LYS A 147 7.10 0.04 -21.86
CA LYS A 147 6.29 -0.75 -22.81
C LYS A 147 4.90 -1.11 -22.26
N PRO A 148 3.81 -0.84 -23.00
CA PRO A 148 2.51 -1.46 -22.75
C PRO A 148 2.50 -2.89 -23.30
N GLY A 149 2.28 -3.88 -22.43
CA GLY A 149 2.00 -5.27 -22.80
C GLY A 149 0.76 -5.78 -22.05
N CYS A 150 0.33 -7.03 -22.31
CA CYS A 150 -0.82 -7.65 -21.61
C CYS A 150 -0.68 -7.68 -20.08
N LYS A 151 0.56 -7.59 -19.57
CA LYS A 151 0.87 -7.09 -18.24
C LYS A 151 1.73 -5.85 -18.42
N LEU A 152 1.30 -4.72 -17.87
CA LEU A 152 2.14 -3.53 -17.78
C LEU A 152 3.31 -3.84 -16.82
N ASP A 153 4.43 -4.30 -17.37
CA ASP A 153 5.63 -4.60 -16.61
C ASP A 153 6.23 -3.31 -16.05
N CYS A 154 6.08 -3.13 -14.74
CA CYS A 154 6.73 -2.08 -13.99
C CYS A 154 8.23 -2.39 -13.93
N THR A 155 9.07 -1.64 -14.65
CA THR A 155 10.53 -1.85 -14.66
C THR A 155 11.24 -1.40 -13.38
N VAL A 156 10.49 -1.10 -12.31
CA VAL A 156 11.05 -0.61 -11.05
C VAL A 156 11.65 -1.75 -10.26
N SER A 157 12.97 -1.73 -10.12
CA SER A 157 13.67 -2.55 -9.14
C SER A 157 13.18 -2.19 -7.73
N ASN A 158 12.95 -3.20 -6.89
CA ASN A 158 12.60 -3.03 -5.47
C ASN A 158 11.24 -2.37 -5.16
N HIS A 159 10.24 -2.42 -6.07
CA HIS A 159 8.88 -1.93 -5.77
C HIS A 159 8.00 -2.91 -4.97
N ARG A 160 8.57 -3.99 -4.39
CA ARG A 160 7.81 -4.95 -3.58
C ARG A 160 7.12 -4.22 -2.42
N GLY A 161 5.78 -4.26 -2.38
CA GLY A 161 4.99 -3.56 -1.37
C GLY A 161 4.61 -2.11 -1.72
N LEU A 162 5.01 -1.60 -2.89
CA LEU A 162 4.66 -0.28 -3.39
C LEU A 162 3.72 -0.39 -4.62
N PRO A 163 2.76 0.53 -4.78
CA PRO A 163 1.88 0.53 -5.94
C PRO A 163 2.61 0.97 -7.21
N CYS A 164 2.31 0.27 -8.31
CA CYS A 164 2.66 0.74 -9.64
C CYS A 164 1.67 1.81 -10.09
N LYS A 165 2.15 3.06 -10.24
CA LYS A 165 1.31 4.22 -10.55
C LYS A 165 1.31 4.51 -12.04
N THR A 166 0.18 4.37 -12.72
CA THR A 166 0.00 4.76 -14.13
C THR A 166 0.17 6.28 -14.30
N PRO A 167 0.87 6.77 -15.34
CA PRO A 167 0.97 8.20 -15.62
C PRO A 167 -0.40 8.73 -16.05
N MET A 168 -0.68 9.99 -15.77
CA MET A 168 -1.88 10.65 -16.27
C MET A 168 -1.82 10.86 -17.79
N GLY A 169 -0.63 11.14 -18.32
CA GLY A 169 -0.31 11.15 -19.76
C GLY A 169 -0.73 12.41 -20.51
N PHE A 170 -1.10 13.50 -19.83
CA PHE A 170 -1.58 14.73 -20.47
C PHE A 170 -0.46 15.78 -20.63
N CYS A 171 0.69 15.40 -21.19
CA CYS A 171 1.87 16.27 -21.29
C CYS A 171 1.62 17.60 -22.01
N ASP A 172 0.78 17.59 -23.04
CA ASP A 172 0.51 18.76 -23.89
C ASP A 172 -0.82 19.46 -23.54
N ILE A 173 -1.38 19.21 -22.35
CA ILE A 173 -2.67 19.75 -21.93
C ILE A 173 -2.71 21.28 -21.88
N SER A 174 -1.57 21.93 -21.62
CA SER A 174 -1.44 23.38 -21.67
C SER A 174 -1.67 23.97 -23.06
N GLU A 175 -1.47 23.19 -24.13
CA GLU A 175 -1.64 23.61 -25.52
C GLU A 175 -2.92 23.06 -26.13
N LEU A 176 -3.18 21.76 -25.93
CA LEU A 176 -4.22 20.98 -26.59
C LEU A 176 -5.57 20.99 -25.88
N ALA A 177 -5.64 21.40 -24.61
CA ALA A 177 -6.94 21.51 -23.96
C ALA A 177 -7.78 22.64 -24.59
N SER A 178 -9.08 22.43 -24.73
CA SER A 178 -9.98 23.43 -25.30
C SER A 178 -10.48 24.45 -24.26
N HIS A 179 -10.06 24.34 -23.01
CA HIS A 179 -10.57 25.15 -21.89
C HIS A 179 -9.55 25.30 -20.76
N THR A 180 -9.88 26.17 -19.80
CA THR A 180 -9.16 26.32 -18.53
C THR A 180 -10.19 26.20 -17.41
N LYS A 181 -9.98 25.30 -16.45
CA LYS A 181 -10.94 24.95 -15.39
C LYS A 181 -10.26 24.82 -14.03
N THR A 182 -11.06 24.69 -12.98
CA THR A 182 -10.57 24.53 -11.59
C THR A 182 -10.66 23.09 -11.12
N GLY A 183 -9.84 22.69 -10.16
CA GLY A 183 -9.93 21.36 -9.54
C GLY A 183 -11.29 21.08 -8.91
N ALA A 184 -12.02 22.10 -8.45
CA ALA A 184 -13.40 21.97 -7.98
C ALA A 184 -14.37 21.53 -9.10
N ASP A 185 -14.17 21.99 -10.33
CA ASP A 185 -14.95 21.54 -11.49
C ASP A 185 -14.60 20.09 -11.84
N LEU A 186 -13.30 19.74 -11.85
CA LEU A 186 -12.84 18.38 -12.11
C LEU A 186 -13.36 17.39 -11.07
N ARG A 187 -13.35 17.78 -9.79
CA ARG A 187 -13.88 16.96 -8.68
C ARG A 187 -15.33 16.53 -8.90
N LYS A 188 -16.19 17.39 -9.45
CA LYS A 188 -17.61 17.05 -9.68
C LYS A 188 -17.71 15.83 -10.57
N ILE A 189 -16.94 15.80 -11.65
CA ILE A 189 -16.90 14.69 -12.62
C ILE A 189 -16.21 13.46 -12.03
N LEU A 190 -15.10 13.65 -11.32
CA LEU A 190 -14.36 12.54 -10.69
C LEU A 190 -15.19 11.84 -9.61
N ARG A 191 -16.10 12.53 -8.91
CA ARG A 191 -16.99 11.92 -7.92
C ARG A 191 -17.92 10.89 -8.56
N ASP A 192 -18.42 11.16 -9.75
CA ASP A 192 -19.29 10.22 -10.47
C ASP A 192 -18.49 9.03 -11.02
N PHE A 193 -17.24 9.26 -11.41
CA PHE A 193 -16.38 8.21 -11.97
C PHE A 193 -15.73 7.31 -10.91
N CYS A 194 -15.15 7.87 -9.84
CA CYS A 194 -14.34 7.14 -8.84
C CYS A 194 -14.71 7.46 -7.38
N GLY A 195 -15.80 8.19 -7.13
CA GLY A 195 -16.29 8.46 -5.78
C GLY A 195 -16.96 7.26 -5.12
N GLU A 196 -17.43 7.46 -3.90
CA GLU A 196 -18.02 6.42 -3.04
C GLU A 196 -19.20 5.68 -3.69
N LYS A 197 -20.04 6.39 -4.46
CA LYS A 197 -21.23 5.82 -5.14
C LYS A 197 -20.97 5.50 -6.62
N SER A 198 -19.72 5.56 -7.08
CA SER A 198 -19.39 5.39 -8.48
C SER A 198 -19.47 3.94 -8.97
N HIS A 199 -19.80 3.77 -10.25
CA HIS A 199 -19.83 2.45 -10.88
C HIS A 199 -18.45 1.81 -11.00
N LEU A 200 -17.38 2.60 -11.18
CA LEU A 200 -16.00 2.07 -11.22
C LEU A 200 -15.64 1.44 -9.88
N ARG A 201 -15.93 2.14 -8.77
CA ARG A 201 -15.68 1.63 -7.41
C ARG A 201 -16.37 0.29 -7.17
N SER A 202 -17.68 0.21 -7.47
CA SER A 202 -18.43 -1.03 -7.31
C SER A 202 -17.89 -2.16 -8.18
N LEU A 203 -17.55 -1.87 -9.45
CA LEU A 203 -17.00 -2.86 -10.37
C LEU A 203 -15.64 -3.38 -9.89
N CYS A 204 -14.72 -2.50 -9.50
CA CYS A 204 -13.41 -2.87 -8.96
C CYS A 204 -13.55 -3.70 -7.67
N ALA A 205 -14.45 -3.32 -6.75
CA ALA A 205 -14.68 -4.05 -5.52
C ALA A 205 -15.17 -5.49 -5.76
N CYS A 206 -16.11 -5.65 -6.69
CA CYS A 206 -16.59 -6.98 -7.11
C CYS A 206 -15.47 -7.81 -7.74
N ILE A 207 -14.69 -7.23 -8.67
CA ILE A 207 -13.58 -7.91 -9.34
C ILE A 207 -12.53 -8.36 -8.32
N ILE A 208 -12.12 -7.50 -7.39
CA ILE A 208 -11.14 -7.84 -6.34
C ILE A 208 -11.63 -9.02 -5.49
N CYS A 209 -12.92 -9.01 -5.11
CA CYS A 209 -13.52 -10.10 -4.33
C CYS A 209 -13.58 -11.41 -5.13
N LEU A 210 -14.05 -11.36 -6.39
CA LEU A 210 -14.19 -12.53 -7.27
C LEU A 210 -12.84 -13.18 -7.60
N MET A 211 -11.85 -12.36 -7.95
CA MET A 211 -10.50 -12.82 -8.27
C MET A 211 -9.69 -13.20 -7.03
N GLN A 212 -10.21 -12.97 -5.82
CA GLN A 212 -9.50 -13.21 -4.55
C GLN A 212 -8.12 -12.54 -4.54
N LYS A 213 -8.04 -11.30 -5.05
CA LYS A 213 -6.76 -10.58 -5.20
C LYS A 213 -6.17 -10.26 -3.82
N PRO A 214 -5.02 -10.83 -3.44
CA PRO A 214 -4.38 -10.52 -2.15
C PRO A 214 -3.97 -9.05 -2.09
N PRO A 215 -3.92 -8.44 -0.89
CA PRO A 215 -3.34 -7.12 -0.74
C PRO A 215 -1.82 -7.22 -0.88
N LEU A 216 -1.26 -6.53 -1.88
CA LEU A 216 0.17 -6.62 -2.21
C LEU A 216 0.97 -5.38 -1.80
N THR A 217 0.32 -4.22 -1.74
CA THR A 217 0.94 -2.93 -1.41
C THR A 217 0.62 -2.54 0.02
N LEU A 218 1.41 -1.62 0.61
CA LEU A 218 1.14 -1.15 1.97
C LEU A 218 -0.26 -0.52 2.10
N GLY A 219 -0.66 0.32 1.15
CA GLY A 219 -2.01 0.89 1.10
C GLY A 219 -3.09 -0.18 1.01
N ASP A 220 -2.91 -1.20 0.18
CA ASP A 220 -3.86 -2.31 0.06
C ASP A 220 -3.96 -3.16 1.33
N MET A 221 -2.83 -3.44 1.99
CA MET A 221 -2.79 -4.17 3.25
C MET A 221 -3.52 -3.37 4.33
N PHE A 222 -3.20 -2.09 4.47
CA PHE A 222 -3.88 -1.22 5.43
C PHE A 222 -5.38 -1.14 5.14
N ALA A 223 -5.78 -0.97 3.87
CA ALA A 223 -7.18 -0.99 3.45
C ALA A 223 -7.87 -2.31 3.84
N PHE A 224 -7.21 -3.44 3.58
CA PHE A 224 -7.72 -4.75 3.95
C PHE A 224 -7.94 -4.86 5.46
N TYR A 225 -6.93 -4.63 6.29
CA TYR A 225 -7.10 -4.74 7.75
C TYR A 225 -8.14 -3.76 8.27
N TYR A 226 -8.03 -2.48 7.88
CA TYR A 226 -8.94 -1.43 8.34
C TYR A 226 -10.38 -1.76 8.00
N ASN A 227 -10.67 -2.00 6.72
CA ASN A 227 -12.04 -2.26 6.29
C ASN A 227 -12.52 -3.58 6.85
N TYR A 228 -11.75 -4.67 6.75
CA TYR A 228 -12.15 -6.00 7.20
C TYR A 228 -12.58 -5.99 8.67
N ILE A 229 -11.75 -5.39 9.54
CA ILE A 229 -11.99 -5.27 10.99
C ILE A 229 -13.11 -4.29 11.31
N TYR A 230 -13.21 -3.15 10.62
CA TYR A 230 -14.28 -2.18 10.86
C TYR A 230 -15.68 -2.81 10.76
N GLY A 231 -15.86 -3.79 9.87
CA GLY A 231 -17.12 -4.52 9.74
C GLY A 231 -17.44 -5.49 10.91
N TRP A 232 -16.50 -5.77 11.82
CA TRP A 232 -16.73 -6.66 12.96
C TRP A 232 -17.57 -5.98 14.05
N THR A 233 -17.49 -4.65 14.15
CA THR A 233 -18.26 -3.87 15.13
C THR A 233 -19.63 -3.43 14.61
N THR A 234 -19.94 -3.68 13.32
CA THR A 234 -21.19 -3.27 12.65
C THR A 234 -22.06 -4.49 12.27
N GLN A 235 -22.97 -4.36 11.29
CA GLN A 235 -24.01 -5.34 10.96
C GLN A 235 -23.51 -6.52 10.08
N ASP A 236 -22.35 -6.41 9.40
CA ASP A 236 -21.83 -7.42 8.45
C ASP A 236 -20.94 -8.49 9.09
N ARG A 237 -21.29 -8.96 10.30
CA ARG A 237 -20.43 -9.88 11.06
C ARG A 237 -20.29 -11.25 10.42
N GLU A 238 -21.30 -11.70 9.68
CA GLU A 238 -21.33 -13.05 9.11
C GLU A 238 -20.19 -13.29 8.11
N HIS A 239 -19.98 -12.39 7.15
CA HIS A 239 -18.94 -12.51 6.12
C HIS A 239 -17.53 -12.12 6.61
N ARG A 240 -17.41 -11.73 7.88
CA ARG A 240 -16.18 -11.17 8.46
C ARG A 240 -15.81 -11.93 9.72
N GLU A 241 -16.19 -11.44 10.91
CA GLU A 241 -15.87 -12.08 12.20
C GLU A 241 -16.34 -13.54 12.25
N GLY A 242 -17.60 -13.80 11.89
CA GLY A 242 -18.18 -15.14 11.91
C GLY A 242 -17.45 -16.10 10.97
N ALA A 243 -17.24 -15.69 9.72
CA ALA A 243 -16.51 -16.49 8.74
C ALA A 243 -15.02 -16.66 9.09
N PHE A 244 -14.39 -15.62 9.67
CA PHE A 244 -13.01 -15.68 10.15
C PHE A 244 -12.85 -16.70 11.27
N ASN A 245 -13.70 -16.64 12.30
CA ASN A 245 -13.65 -17.58 13.42
C ASN A 245 -13.89 -19.02 12.94
N LYS A 246 -14.82 -19.23 11.99
CA LYS A 246 -15.01 -20.53 11.34
C LYS A 246 -13.75 -21.00 10.60
N ALA A 247 -13.09 -20.12 9.84
CA ALA A 247 -11.86 -20.45 9.14
C ALA A 247 -10.71 -20.79 10.10
N VAL A 248 -10.60 -20.07 11.22
CA VAL A 248 -9.63 -20.34 12.29
C VAL A 248 -9.89 -21.71 12.92
N SER A 249 -11.14 -22.03 13.27
CA SER A 249 -11.51 -23.34 13.81
C SER A 249 -11.25 -24.48 12.82
N ALA A 250 -11.62 -24.31 11.54
CA ALA A 250 -11.34 -25.30 10.50
C ALA A 250 -9.83 -25.55 10.35
N ALA A 251 -9.00 -24.49 10.37
CA ALA A 251 -7.54 -24.62 10.34
C ALA A 251 -6.96 -25.30 11.59
N HIS A 252 -7.68 -25.26 12.71
CA HIS A 252 -7.34 -25.91 13.98
C HIS A 252 -8.13 -27.21 14.21
N PHE A 253 -8.45 -27.95 13.14
CA PHE A 253 -9.14 -29.25 13.21
C PHE A 253 -10.48 -29.21 13.94
N GLU A 254 -11.29 -28.19 13.66
CA GLU A 254 -12.59 -27.90 14.29
C GLU A 254 -12.50 -27.54 15.78
N ASN A 255 -11.31 -27.37 16.33
CA ASN A 255 -11.13 -26.88 17.69
C ASN A 255 -11.20 -25.36 17.75
N LYS A 256 -11.79 -24.84 18.82
CA LYS A 256 -11.85 -23.39 19.07
C LYS A 256 -10.45 -22.83 19.32
N TYR A 257 -10.15 -21.65 18.78
CA TYR A 257 -8.89 -20.93 19.02
C TYR A 257 -9.17 -19.43 19.16
N ASP A 258 -9.18 -18.93 20.40
CA ASP A 258 -9.63 -17.56 20.72
C ASP A 258 -8.49 -16.53 20.84
N GLU A 259 -7.24 -16.98 20.68
CA GLU A 259 -6.05 -16.14 20.92
C GLU A 259 -5.76 -15.18 19.75
N LEU A 260 -6.25 -15.47 18.54
CA LEU A 260 -6.02 -14.66 17.33
C LEU A 260 -6.97 -13.46 17.25
N LYS A 261 -6.80 -12.47 18.14
CA LYS A 261 -7.68 -11.29 18.28
C LYS A 261 -7.33 -10.15 17.32
N VAL A 262 -7.56 -10.36 16.03
CA VAL A 262 -7.21 -9.41 14.96
C VAL A 262 -7.93 -8.05 15.10
N HIS A 263 -9.15 -8.02 15.64
CA HIS A 263 -9.94 -6.78 15.78
C HIS A 263 -9.29 -5.71 16.65
N ASN A 264 -8.38 -6.08 17.55
CA ASN A 264 -7.69 -5.14 18.42
C ASN A 264 -6.78 -4.16 17.65
N LEU A 265 -6.34 -4.52 16.43
CA LEU A 265 -5.49 -3.65 15.59
C LEU A 265 -6.07 -2.24 15.45
N PHE A 266 -7.40 -2.13 15.34
CA PHE A 266 -8.14 -0.87 15.23
C PHE A 266 -9.11 -0.68 16.40
N SER A 267 -8.63 -0.88 17.63
CA SER A 267 -9.42 -0.63 18.85
C SER A 267 -9.97 0.80 18.86
N PRO A 268 -11.27 1.01 19.14
CA PRO A 268 -11.90 2.33 19.10
C PRO A 268 -11.63 3.22 20.33
N SER A 269 -10.93 2.71 21.35
CA SER A 269 -10.98 3.27 22.70
C SER A 269 -10.34 4.66 22.83
N HIS A 270 -11.19 5.66 23.11
CA HIS A 270 -10.86 6.85 23.91
C HIS A 270 -11.60 6.66 25.23
N SER A 271 -10.92 6.78 26.37
CA SER A 271 -11.58 6.70 27.67
C SER A 271 -11.08 7.83 28.57
N ALA A 272 -11.72 8.05 29.72
CA ALA A 272 -11.27 9.05 30.68
C ALA A 272 -9.81 8.84 31.14
N VAL A 273 -9.28 7.61 31.03
CA VAL A 273 -7.90 7.24 31.38
C VAL A 273 -6.95 7.38 30.19
N TRP A 274 -7.43 7.23 28.96
CA TRP A 274 -6.63 7.26 27.74
C TRP A 274 -7.08 8.40 26.81
N GLN A 275 -6.29 9.49 26.76
CA GLN A 275 -6.57 10.64 25.89
C GLN A 275 -6.42 10.35 24.37
N GLY A 276 -6.15 9.10 23.99
CA GLY A 276 -6.05 8.58 22.63
C GLY A 276 -6.17 7.05 22.61
N HIS A 277 -5.94 6.44 21.44
CA HIS A 277 -5.95 4.98 21.31
C HIS A 277 -4.80 4.35 22.12
N SER A 278 -5.10 3.31 22.91
CA SER A 278 -4.12 2.62 23.75
C SER A 278 -3.08 1.82 22.93
N SER A 279 -1.92 1.59 23.54
CA SER A 279 -0.92 0.55 23.19
C SER A 279 -0.56 0.42 21.70
N GLY A 280 -0.35 1.55 21.00
CA GLY A 280 0.10 1.53 19.61
C GLY A 280 -0.91 0.95 18.62
N SER A 281 -2.21 1.13 18.86
CA SER A 281 -3.25 0.78 17.89
C SER A 281 -3.11 1.60 16.60
N LEU A 282 -3.34 0.95 15.46
CA LEU A 282 -3.43 1.59 14.14
C LEU A 282 -4.66 2.51 14.02
N GLY A 283 -5.63 2.39 14.94
CA GLY A 283 -6.75 3.33 15.10
C GLY A 283 -6.28 4.78 15.26
N SER A 284 -5.09 4.99 15.85
CA SER A 284 -4.49 6.31 16.02
C SER A 284 -4.24 7.07 14.71
N PHE A 285 -4.08 6.36 13.59
CA PHE A 285 -3.87 6.94 12.25
C PHE A 285 -5.13 7.30 11.49
N VAL A 286 -6.28 6.78 11.92
CA VAL A 286 -7.59 6.92 11.27
C VAL A 286 -8.62 7.58 12.19
N CYS A 287 -8.18 8.07 13.35
CA CYS A 287 -9.07 8.62 14.36
C CYS A 287 -9.71 9.93 13.89
N THR A 288 -11.05 9.97 13.91
CA THR A 288 -11.85 11.15 13.54
C THR A 288 -12.57 11.80 14.72
N SER A 289 -12.34 11.30 15.95
CA SER A 289 -12.96 11.79 17.18
C SER A 289 -12.69 13.28 17.41
N ARG A 290 -13.72 14.01 17.85
CA ARG A 290 -13.62 15.44 18.18
C ARG A 290 -12.83 15.70 19.46
N GLU A 291 -12.73 14.70 20.33
CA GLU A 291 -12.08 14.80 21.65
C GLU A 291 -10.58 14.47 21.59
N SER A 292 -10.09 13.97 20.45
CA SER A 292 -8.71 13.55 20.30
C SER A 292 -7.73 14.73 20.32
N VAL A 293 -6.75 14.66 21.21
CA VAL A 293 -5.64 15.64 21.28
C VAL A 293 -4.31 15.03 20.82
N VAL A 294 -4.18 13.69 20.84
CA VAL A 294 -2.91 12.98 20.55
C VAL A 294 -2.93 12.15 19.27
N CYS A 295 -4.09 11.65 18.82
CA CYS A 295 -4.23 10.88 17.57
C CYS A 295 -4.90 11.70 16.46
N GLY A 296 -5.05 11.17 15.25
CA GLY A 296 -5.70 11.95 14.19
C GLY A 296 -5.95 11.21 12.88
N PRO A 297 -6.66 11.87 11.95
CA PRO A 297 -7.04 11.27 10.67
C PRO A 297 -5.89 11.44 9.65
N TYR A 298 -4.76 10.79 9.92
CA TYR A 298 -3.53 10.89 9.14
C TYR A 298 -3.56 10.08 7.84
N LEU A 299 -4.00 8.83 7.89
CA LEU A 299 -3.87 7.87 6.78
C LEU A 299 -5.23 7.48 6.23
N TYR A 300 -5.40 7.61 4.93
CA TYR A 300 -6.48 6.98 4.18
C TYR A 300 -5.89 6.25 2.97
N PRO A 301 -6.01 4.92 2.91
CA PRO A 301 -5.59 4.16 1.75
C PRO A 301 -6.39 4.56 0.52
N ILE A 302 -5.73 4.80 -0.61
CA ILE A 302 -6.42 5.27 -1.82
C ILE A 302 -7.40 4.19 -2.33
N ASN A 303 -7.00 2.92 -2.26
CA ASN A 303 -7.81 1.76 -2.66
C ASN A 303 -8.80 1.29 -1.57
N SER A 304 -9.03 2.07 -0.50
CA SER A 304 -9.92 1.65 0.59
C SER A 304 -11.31 1.27 0.08
N GLU A 305 -11.94 2.10 -0.74
CA GLU A 305 -13.32 1.88 -1.18
C GLU A 305 -13.53 0.71 -2.13
N ILE A 306 -12.45 0.20 -2.75
CA ILE A 306 -12.52 -0.99 -3.62
C ILE A 306 -12.11 -2.27 -2.87
N ARG A 307 -11.62 -2.15 -1.63
CA ARG A 307 -11.29 -3.27 -0.74
C ARG A 307 -12.26 -3.31 0.44
N ASN A 308 -13.55 -3.41 0.15
CA ASN A 308 -14.60 -3.35 1.17
C ASN A 308 -15.68 -4.45 1.06
N ILE A 309 -15.65 -5.26 0.00
CA ILE A 309 -16.56 -6.40 -0.20
C ILE A 309 -15.84 -7.69 0.20
N TYR A 310 -16.45 -8.47 1.09
CA TYR A 310 -15.93 -9.73 1.57
C TYR A 310 -17.01 -10.80 1.48
N ALA A 311 -16.62 -12.02 1.13
CA ALA A 311 -17.51 -13.16 1.05
C ALA A 311 -17.06 -14.25 2.01
N ALA A 312 -17.99 -14.80 2.80
CA ALA A 312 -17.69 -15.88 3.75
C ALA A 312 -17.01 -17.09 3.10
N LYS A 313 -17.32 -17.36 1.83
CA LYS A 313 -16.72 -18.44 1.04
C LYS A 313 -15.19 -18.36 0.91
N TYR A 314 -14.60 -17.16 1.04
CA TYR A 314 -13.16 -16.93 0.88
C TYR A 314 -12.45 -16.63 2.20
N ALA A 315 -13.07 -16.96 3.34
CA ALA A 315 -12.50 -16.69 4.66
C ALA A 315 -11.16 -17.40 4.90
N ASP A 316 -10.92 -18.55 4.28
CA ASP A 316 -9.62 -19.25 4.29
C ASP A 316 -8.50 -18.39 3.67
N LYS A 317 -8.82 -17.64 2.61
CA LYS A 317 -7.88 -16.70 1.97
C LYS A 317 -7.61 -15.51 2.87
N TYR A 318 -8.64 -14.94 3.51
CA TYR A 318 -8.48 -13.81 4.43
C TYR A 318 -7.63 -14.19 5.64
N LEU A 319 -7.85 -15.38 6.20
CA LEU A 319 -7.00 -15.95 7.25
C LEU A 319 -5.56 -16.11 6.76
N SER A 320 -5.37 -16.68 5.56
CA SER A 320 -4.04 -16.82 4.97
C SER A 320 -3.33 -15.48 4.79
N TRP A 321 -4.03 -14.42 4.35
CA TRP A 321 -3.44 -13.10 4.23
C TRP A 321 -3.03 -12.53 5.59
N ILE A 322 -3.87 -12.67 6.61
CA ILE A 322 -3.53 -12.24 7.98
C ILE A 322 -2.29 -13.00 8.48
N VAL A 323 -2.29 -14.33 8.37
CA VAL A 323 -1.20 -15.17 8.89
C VAL A 323 0.13 -14.89 8.17
N TYR A 324 0.12 -14.80 6.84
CA TYR A 324 1.38 -14.74 6.07
C TYR A 324 1.82 -13.33 5.67
N GLN A 325 0.97 -12.31 5.79
CA GLN A 325 1.31 -10.95 5.36
C GLN A 325 1.47 -9.95 6.51
N THR A 326 1.09 -10.28 7.75
CA THR A 326 1.19 -9.33 8.88
C THR A 326 2.64 -8.87 9.11
N GLU A 327 3.64 -9.75 8.98
CA GLU A 327 5.05 -9.38 9.11
C GLU A 327 5.49 -8.43 7.97
N THR A 328 5.12 -8.74 6.72
CA THR A 328 5.38 -7.85 5.58
C THR A 328 4.69 -6.49 5.76
N PHE A 329 3.48 -6.48 6.31
CA PHE A 329 2.75 -5.25 6.61
C PHE A 329 3.49 -4.40 7.66
N TYR A 330 4.02 -5.03 8.72
CA TYR A 330 4.88 -4.38 9.70
C TYR A 330 6.12 -3.75 9.05
N ASP A 331 6.85 -4.51 8.23
CA ASP A 331 8.06 -4.03 7.55
C ASP A 331 7.79 -2.85 6.63
N LEU A 332 6.68 -2.90 5.88
CA LEU A 332 6.29 -1.82 4.99
C LEU A 332 5.85 -0.57 5.76
N LEU A 333 5.09 -0.72 6.84
CA LEU A 333 4.77 0.39 7.76
C LEU A 333 6.05 1.01 8.32
N LYS A 334 7.03 0.18 8.69
CA LYS A 334 8.31 0.63 9.22
C LYS A 334 9.10 1.42 8.19
N LYS A 335 9.14 0.96 6.94
CA LYS A 335 9.76 1.70 5.82
C LYS A 335 9.10 3.05 5.58
N LEU A 336 7.76 3.12 5.62
CA LEU A 336 7.03 4.39 5.54
C LEU A 336 7.45 5.34 6.68
N TYR A 337 7.49 4.84 7.92
CA TYR A 337 7.92 5.63 9.06
C TYR A 337 9.37 6.15 8.93
N ASP A 338 10.31 5.28 8.57
CA ASP A 338 11.71 5.66 8.45
C ASP A 338 11.92 6.70 7.33
N GLU A 339 11.21 6.57 6.22
CA GLU A 339 11.20 7.54 5.13
C GLU A 339 10.54 8.87 5.55
N CYS A 340 9.42 8.83 6.27
CA CYS A 340 8.81 10.03 6.85
C CYS A 340 9.75 10.75 7.83
N ASN A 341 10.41 10.00 8.71
CA ASN A 341 11.33 10.54 9.71
C ASN A 341 12.58 11.15 9.05
N SER A 342 13.10 10.53 7.99
CA SER A 342 14.21 11.07 7.18
C SER A 342 13.79 12.34 6.43
N ASN A 343 12.68 12.27 5.69
CA ASN A 343 12.18 13.37 4.86
C ASN A 343 11.70 14.58 5.67
N CYS A 344 11.16 14.36 6.87
CA CYS A 344 10.71 15.45 7.75
C CYS A 344 11.78 15.88 8.77
N GLY A 345 12.86 15.13 8.91
CA GLY A 345 13.94 15.39 9.85
C GLY A 345 14.89 16.51 9.39
N PRO A 346 15.97 16.76 10.15
CA PRO A 346 16.87 17.89 9.93
C PRO A 346 17.51 17.95 8.54
N LYS A 347 17.78 16.79 7.93
CA LYS A 347 18.36 16.66 6.58
C LYS A 347 17.32 16.83 5.46
N GLY A 348 16.03 16.79 5.78
CA GLY A 348 14.91 16.91 4.84
C GLY A 348 14.22 18.27 4.95
N SER A 349 12.90 18.27 5.12
CA SER A 349 12.12 19.50 5.29
C SER A 349 12.23 20.13 6.69
N ASN A 350 12.90 19.45 7.63
CA ASN A 350 13.08 19.85 9.03
C ASN A 350 11.77 20.14 9.79
N CYS A 351 10.63 19.63 9.30
CA CYS A 351 9.32 19.83 9.91
C CYS A 351 9.20 19.20 11.30
N LEU A 352 10.03 18.22 11.66
CA LEU A 352 10.02 17.64 13.01
C LEU A 352 10.39 18.64 14.10
N THR A 353 11.14 19.70 13.78
CA THR A 353 11.56 20.74 14.74
C THR A 353 11.01 22.12 14.40
N THR A 354 10.79 22.42 13.11
CA THR A 354 10.41 23.76 12.62
C THR A 354 8.92 23.93 12.37
N CYS A 355 8.09 22.93 12.67
CA CYS A 355 6.63 23.03 12.50
C CYS A 355 6.01 24.16 13.34
N CYS A 356 6.57 24.48 14.51
CA CYS A 356 6.09 25.56 15.36
C CYS A 356 6.97 26.81 15.22
N VAL A 357 6.33 27.99 15.27
CA VAL A 357 7.04 29.26 15.43
C VAL A 357 7.64 29.36 16.83
N LYS A 358 8.70 30.17 17.00
CA LYS A 358 9.43 30.29 18.28
C LYS A 358 8.52 30.66 19.46
N ASP A 359 7.57 31.57 19.22
CA ASP A 359 6.65 32.08 20.25
C ASP A 359 5.37 31.23 20.40
N CYS A 360 5.36 30.02 19.82
CA CYS A 360 4.23 29.11 19.94
C CYS A 360 3.93 28.81 21.41
N PRO A 361 2.66 28.90 21.85
CA PRO A 361 2.29 28.60 23.24
C PRO A 361 2.75 27.23 23.73
N ARG A 362 2.86 26.24 22.84
CA ARG A 362 3.41 24.90 23.17
C ARG A 362 4.88 24.88 23.61
N HIS A 363 5.67 25.92 23.31
CA HIS A 363 7.05 26.04 23.78
C HIS A 363 7.16 26.73 25.14
N ARG A 364 6.09 27.39 25.61
CA ARG A 364 6.07 28.05 26.92
C ARG A 364 6.02 27.00 28.04
N LYS A 365 6.71 27.29 29.15
CA LYS A 365 6.67 26.49 30.38
C LYS A 365 6.07 27.36 31.51
N PRO A 366 4.96 26.96 32.15
CA PRO A 366 4.17 25.75 31.88
C PRO A 366 3.38 25.85 30.56
N PRO A 367 3.06 24.72 29.91
CA PRO A 367 2.35 24.70 28.64
C PRO A 367 0.88 25.08 28.83
N THR A 368 0.59 26.37 28.83
CA THR A 368 -0.78 26.90 28.84
C THR A 368 -0.90 28.10 27.90
N PRO A 369 -1.78 28.08 26.88
CA PRO A 369 -2.63 26.97 26.41
C PRO A 369 -1.91 25.93 25.50
N LYS A 370 -2.47 24.72 25.33
CA LYS A 370 -1.97 23.62 24.46
C LYS A 370 -2.09 23.90 22.95
N GLU A 371 -2.48 25.12 22.60
CA GLU A 371 -2.79 25.57 21.26
C GLU A 371 -1.52 25.85 20.45
N HIS A 372 -1.57 25.54 19.17
CA HIS A 372 -0.58 26.03 18.24
C HIS A 372 -0.81 27.52 17.95
N HIS A 373 0.26 28.29 17.73
CA HIS A 373 0.15 29.59 17.07
C HIS A 373 -0.51 29.43 15.68
N THR A 374 -1.23 30.43 15.19
CA THR A 374 -1.89 30.44 13.87
C THR A 374 -0.92 30.09 12.75
N ASP A 375 0.30 30.62 12.83
CA ASP A 375 1.36 30.48 11.84
C ASP A 375 2.12 29.15 11.93
N CYS A 376 1.84 28.30 12.93
CA CYS A 376 2.44 26.96 12.98
C CYS A 376 2.04 26.16 11.74
N LYS A 377 2.96 25.39 11.17
CA LYS A 377 2.70 24.55 10.00
C LYS A 377 2.19 23.17 10.41
N SER A 378 1.13 22.72 9.76
CA SER A 378 0.61 21.36 9.93
C SER A 378 1.35 20.36 9.03
N ILE A 379 1.10 19.06 9.24
CA ILE A 379 1.61 17.99 8.39
C ILE A 379 1.11 18.12 6.94
N VAL A 380 -0.09 18.65 6.71
CA VAL A 380 -0.64 18.81 5.35
C VAL A 380 0.09 19.89 4.56
N GLN A 381 0.74 20.83 5.25
CA GLN A 381 1.57 21.87 4.64
C GLN A 381 3.03 21.42 4.43
N CYS A 382 3.40 20.21 4.86
CA CYS A 382 4.74 19.67 4.66
C CYS A 382 4.92 19.18 3.21
N ARG A 383 5.80 19.84 2.46
CA ARG A 383 6.12 19.52 1.05
C ARG A 383 6.50 18.05 0.81
N LYS A 384 7.07 17.37 1.80
CA LYS A 384 7.52 15.97 1.68
C LYS A 384 6.54 14.95 2.24
N ALA A 385 5.54 15.36 3.03
CA ALA A 385 4.63 14.42 3.67
C ALA A 385 3.69 13.75 2.64
N LEU A 386 2.93 14.54 1.87
CA LEU A 386 1.98 14.00 0.89
C LEU A 386 2.65 13.14 -0.21
N PRO A 387 3.79 13.54 -0.83
CA PRO A 387 4.46 12.68 -1.79
C PRO A 387 4.91 11.34 -1.18
N THR A 388 5.43 11.38 0.07
CA THR A 388 5.80 10.15 0.79
C THR A 388 4.57 9.27 1.04
N LEU A 389 3.46 9.82 1.52
CA LEU A 389 2.22 9.06 1.71
C LEU A 389 1.70 8.46 0.39
N SER A 390 1.66 9.27 -0.67
CA SER A 390 1.20 8.85 -1.99
C SER A 390 2.08 7.73 -2.58
N LYS A 391 3.40 7.76 -2.33
CA LYS A 391 4.32 6.67 -2.72
C LYS A 391 3.91 5.33 -2.12
N TYR A 392 3.42 5.30 -0.88
CA TYR A 392 2.97 4.08 -0.21
C TYR A 392 1.48 3.77 -0.39
N GLY A 393 0.75 4.55 -1.21
CA GLY A 393 -0.66 4.31 -1.50
C GLY A 393 -1.64 5.00 -0.54
N PHE A 394 -1.24 6.09 0.10
CA PHE A 394 -2.07 6.86 1.03
C PHE A 394 -2.29 8.31 0.59
N VAL A 395 -3.41 8.85 1.04
CA VAL A 395 -3.69 10.29 1.15
C VAL A 395 -4.03 10.62 2.61
N PHE A 396 -4.09 11.91 2.93
CA PHE A 396 -4.59 12.32 4.24
C PHE A 396 -6.09 12.05 4.35
N LEU A 397 -6.52 11.39 5.44
CA LEU A 397 -7.94 11.07 5.65
C LEU A 397 -8.80 12.33 5.77
N GLN A 398 -8.39 13.31 6.58
CA GLN A 398 -9.10 14.59 6.70
C GLN A 398 -8.11 15.77 6.81
N GLN A 399 -7.72 16.32 5.65
CA GLN A 399 -6.73 17.41 5.57
C GLN A 399 -7.12 18.64 6.41
N ALA A 400 -8.38 19.07 6.30
CA ALA A 400 -8.87 20.24 7.03
C ALA A 400 -8.78 20.06 8.56
N LYS A 401 -9.11 18.88 9.09
CA LYS A 401 -8.96 18.60 10.52
C LYS A 401 -7.51 18.58 10.96
N LEU A 402 -6.63 17.92 10.20
CA LEU A 402 -5.18 17.93 10.47
C LEU A 402 -4.60 19.35 10.46
N ASN A 403 -5.19 20.26 9.67
CA ASN A 403 -4.79 21.65 9.60
C ASN A 403 -5.37 22.55 10.71
N GLY A 404 -6.17 22.01 11.63
CA GLY A 404 -6.71 22.76 12.76
C GLY A 404 -8.11 23.36 12.55
N LYS A 405 -8.90 22.87 11.58
CA LYS A 405 -10.29 23.31 11.37
C LYS A 405 -11.16 23.21 12.63
N ASP A 406 -10.90 22.21 13.47
CA ASP A 406 -11.65 21.95 14.70
C ASP A 406 -11.00 22.57 15.96
N GLY A 407 -9.99 23.43 15.79
CA GLY A 407 -9.22 24.07 16.87
C GLY A 407 -7.70 24.04 16.64
N LEU A 408 -6.99 25.09 17.07
CA LEU A 408 -5.54 25.20 16.92
C LEU A 408 -4.78 24.18 17.79
N GLU A 409 -5.35 23.76 18.91
CA GLU A 409 -4.87 22.67 19.76
C GLU A 409 -4.95 21.30 19.06
N LYS A 410 -5.82 21.17 18.05
CA LYS A 410 -6.02 19.94 17.28
C LYS A 410 -5.20 19.88 16.00
N LYS A 411 -4.50 20.95 15.65
CA LYS A 411 -3.56 20.96 14.52
C LYS A 411 -2.50 19.86 14.71
N ARG A 412 -2.24 19.08 13.66
CA ARG A 412 -1.29 17.95 13.68
C ARG A 412 -0.04 18.30 12.90
N THR A 413 1.11 18.02 13.51
CA THR A 413 2.43 18.26 12.90
C THR A 413 3.09 16.94 12.47
N CYS A 414 4.15 17.01 11.67
CA CYS A 414 4.95 15.83 11.34
C CYS A 414 5.51 15.14 12.60
N GLN A 415 5.81 15.91 13.64
CA GLN A 415 6.28 15.37 14.92
C GLN A 415 5.20 14.49 15.58
N ASN A 416 3.94 14.95 15.61
CA ASN A 416 2.84 14.16 16.17
C ASN A 416 2.64 12.85 15.41
N PHE A 417 2.72 12.89 14.09
CA PHE A 417 2.60 11.71 13.25
C PHE A 417 3.73 10.69 13.48
N CYS A 418 4.99 11.16 13.54
CA CYS A 418 6.13 10.29 13.84
C CYS A 418 6.07 9.71 15.27
N THR A 419 5.54 10.45 16.25
CA THR A 419 5.32 9.91 17.60
C THR A 419 4.27 8.79 17.58
N ALA A 420 3.17 8.95 16.86
CA ALA A 420 2.15 7.91 16.73
C ALA A 420 2.73 6.60 16.13
N PHE A 421 3.60 6.71 15.12
CA PHE A 421 4.33 5.54 14.61
C PHE A 421 5.23 4.88 15.65
N LYS A 422 5.95 5.66 16.48
CA LYS A 422 6.83 5.08 17.51
C LYS A 422 6.04 4.21 18.51
N GLU A 423 4.82 4.61 18.84
CA GLU A 423 3.93 3.83 19.71
C GLU A 423 3.51 2.51 19.05
N VAL A 424 3.19 2.52 17.75
CA VAL A 424 2.82 1.33 16.97
C VAL A 424 3.95 0.31 16.87
N PHE A 425 5.22 0.75 16.90
CA PHE A 425 6.39 -0.14 16.85
C PHE A 425 6.96 -0.50 18.23
N ASN A 426 6.28 -0.12 19.32
CA ASN A 426 6.71 -0.54 20.65
C ASN A 426 6.57 -2.07 20.80
N LYS A 427 7.40 -2.70 21.64
CA LYS A 427 7.42 -4.16 21.86
C LYS A 427 6.10 -4.71 22.43
N GLU A 428 5.36 -3.85 23.11
CA GLU A 428 4.05 -4.10 23.72
C GLU A 428 2.90 -3.57 22.85
N SER A 429 3.17 -3.18 21.60
CA SER A 429 2.12 -2.72 20.71
C SER A 429 1.25 -3.88 20.23
N ILE A 430 0.00 -3.57 19.91
CA ILE A 430 -0.99 -4.54 19.44
C ILE A 430 -0.53 -5.24 18.16
N LEU A 431 0.16 -4.52 17.25
CA LEU A 431 0.66 -5.10 16.01
C LEU A 431 1.76 -6.12 16.26
N VAL A 432 2.70 -5.84 17.18
CA VAL A 432 3.78 -6.75 17.53
C VAL A 432 3.25 -7.96 18.31
N GLU A 433 2.28 -7.74 19.20
CA GLU A 433 1.59 -8.83 19.89
C GLU A 433 0.83 -9.74 18.92
N LEU A 434 0.16 -9.18 17.92
CA LEU A 434 -0.52 -9.96 16.89
C LEU A 434 0.45 -10.86 16.12
N ILE A 435 1.65 -10.37 15.77
CA ILE A 435 2.67 -11.19 15.11
C ILE A 435 3.03 -12.40 15.99
N ARG A 436 3.27 -12.20 17.29
CA ARG A 436 3.55 -13.32 18.23
C ARG A 436 2.39 -14.31 18.30
N LYS A 437 1.14 -13.82 18.37
CA LYS A 437 -0.05 -14.67 18.38
C LYS A 437 -0.26 -15.43 17.07
N ILE A 438 0.18 -14.87 15.95
CA ILE A 438 0.21 -15.57 14.65
C ILE A 438 1.24 -16.71 14.70
N ASP A 439 2.44 -16.47 15.24
CA ASP A 439 3.47 -17.51 15.39
C ASP A 439 2.98 -18.67 16.28
N ASP A 440 2.36 -18.34 17.43
CA ASP A 440 1.74 -19.32 18.32
C ASP A 440 0.65 -20.12 17.59
N PHE A 441 -0.19 -19.44 16.79
CA PHE A 441 -1.23 -20.09 16.01
C PHE A 441 -0.65 -21.03 14.95
N ILE A 442 0.34 -20.59 14.16
CA ILE A 442 1.02 -21.42 13.16
C ILE A 442 1.67 -22.64 13.82
N PHE A 443 2.31 -22.46 14.98
CA PHE A 443 2.89 -23.57 15.73
C PHE A 443 1.80 -24.55 16.19
N THR A 444 0.71 -24.05 16.79
CA THR A 444 -0.39 -24.87 17.30
C THR A 444 -0.99 -25.75 16.21
N ILE A 445 -1.32 -25.20 15.04
CA ILE A 445 -1.91 -25.98 13.94
C ILE A 445 -0.92 -26.98 13.32
N ARG A 446 0.39 -26.72 13.40
CA ARG A 446 1.44 -27.60 12.86
C ARG A 446 1.94 -28.64 13.87
N GLN A 447 1.73 -28.40 15.17
CA GLN A 447 2.24 -29.22 16.26
C GLN A 447 1.94 -30.73 16.09
N PRO A 448 0.71 -31.17 15.72
CA PRO A 448 0.43 -32.59 15.53
C PRO A 448 1.30 -33.22 14.44
N PHE A 449 1.57 -32.52 13.33
CA PHE A 449 2.41 -33.00 12.25
C PHE A 449 3.89 -32.99 12.62
N ILE A 450 4.33 -32.00 13.38
CA ILE A 450 5.71 -31.94 13.88
C ILE A 450 5.99 -33.16 14.76
N TRP A 451 5.12 -33.46 15.72
CA TRP A 451 5.29 -34.62 16.61
C TRP A 451 5.12 -35.95 15.89
N LEU A 452 4.20 -36.04 14.91
CA LEU A 452 4.09 -37.23 14.06
C LEU A 452 5.39 -37.49 13.29
N ASN A 453 5.98 -36.45 12.69
CA ASN A 453 7.27 -36.57 12.02
C ASN A 453 8.36 -37.02 13.00
N VAL A 454 8.48 -36.37 14.15
CA VAL A 454 9.47 -36.77 15.19
C VAL A 454 9.29 -38.24 15.57
N ALA A 455 8.05 -38.69 15.83
CA ALA A 455 7.76 -40.08 16.17
C ALA A 455 8.15 -41.06 15.05
N LEU A 456 7.84 -40.74 13.78
CA LEU A 456 8.22 -41.56 12.63
C LEU A 456 9.74 -41.65 12.45
N TRP A 457 10.45 -40.53 12.60
CA TRP A 457 11.92 -40.51 12.55
C TRP A 457 12.55 -41.27 13.71
N SER A 458 12.02 -41.13 14.93
CA SER A 458 12.47 -41.89 16.10
C SER A 458 12.22 -43.39 15.93
N LEU A 459 11.07 -43.80 15.39
CA LEU A 459 10.75 -45.20 15.12
C LEU A 459 11.66 -45.78 14.04
N SER A 460 11.92 -45.02 12.97
CA SER A 460 12.86 -45.41 11.91
C SER A 460 14.29 -45.60 12.45
N LEU A 461 14.77 -44.64 13.25
CA LEU A 461 16.07 -44.74 13.90
C LEU A 461 16.14 -45.95 14.83
N PHE A 462 15.11 -46.18 15.65
CA PHE A 462 15.01 -47.34 16.53
C PHE A 462 15.07 -48.65 15.74
N TYR A 463 14.31 -48.76 14.65
CA TYR A 463 14.34 -49.92 13.76
C TYR A 463 15.74 -50.19 13.19
N LEU A 464 16.44 -49.14 12.73
CA LEU A 464 17.80 -49.27 12.22
C LEU A 464 18.78 -49.74 13.31
N ILE A 465 18.66 -49.22 14.54
CA ILE A 465 19.46 -49.68 15.69
C ILE A 465 19.18 -51.15 15.98
N CYS A 466 17.91 -51.57 16.04
CA CYS A 466 17.54 -52.97 16.27
C CYS A 466 18.10 -53.90 15.18
N VAL A 467 18.07 -53.49 13.91
CA VAL A 467 18.66 -54.28 12.82
C VAL A 467 20.19 -54.34 12.92
N MET A 468 20.86 -53.23 13.25
CA MET A 468 22.32 -53.21 13.43
C MET A 468 22.77 -54.06 14.61
N VAL A 469 22.14 -53.90 15.78
CA VAL A 469 22.42 -54.70 16.98
C VAL A 469 22.07 -56.16 16.73
N GLY A 470 20.90 -56.46 16.18
CA GLY A 470 20.51 -57.83 15.85
C GLY A 470 21.48 -58.51 14.86
N ARG A 471 22.01 -57.78 13.87
CA ARG A 471 23.06 -58.32 12.99
C ARG A 471 24.40 -58.50 13.71
N LEU A 472 24.79 -57.58 14.58
CA LEU A 472 26.02 -57.70 15.38
C LEU A 472 25.93 -58.90 16.35
N ASP A 473 24.80 -59.07 17.03
CA ASP A 473 24.53 -60.18 17.94
C ASP A 473 24.43 -61.50 17.19
N VAL A 474 23.78 -61.55 16.02
CA VAL A 474 23.79 -62.76 15.18
C VAL A 474 25.20 -63.11 14.73
N LEU A 475 26.04 -62.14 14.36
CA LEU A 475 27.45 -62.38 14.01
C LEU A 475 28.26 -62.83 15.23
N HIS A 476 28.05 -62.23 16.39
CA HIS A 476 28.74 -62.55 17.63
C HIS A 476 28.33 -63.95 18.13
N ILE A 477 27.04 -64.26 18.18
CA ILE A 477 26.50 -65.58 18.50
C ILE A 477 26.95 -66.62 17.47
N ARG A 478 26.99 -66.32 16.17
CA ARG A 478 27.58 -67.25 15.16
C ARG A 478 29.07 -67.48 15.34
N SER A 479 29.82 -66.48 15.81
CA SER A 479 31.24 -66.65 16.10
C SER A 479 31.47 -67.60 17.28
N HIS A 480 30.59 -67.57 18.28
CA HIS A 480 30.61 -68.48 19.43
C HIS A 480 29.97 -69.85 19.16
N LEU A 481 29.01 -69.92 18.23
CA LEU A 481 28.40 -71.17 17.74
C LEU A 481 29.15 -71.81 16.57
N ARG A 482 30.35 -71.33 16.21
CA ARG A 482 31.27 -72.12 15.40
C ARG A 482 31.67 -73.34 16.21
N ILE A 483 30.97 -74.42 15.88
CA ILE A 483 31.26 -75.84 16.06
C ILE A 483 32.75 -76.07 16.41
N PRO A 484 33.08 -76.95 17.38
CA PRO A 484 34.45 -77.33 17.75
C PRO A 484 35.15 -78.17 16.64
N SER A 485 34.96 -77.80 15.38
CA SER A 485 35.66 -78.31 14.21
C SER A 485 36.78 -77.37 13.74
N SER A 486 37.00 -76.21 14.38
CA SER A 486 38.19 -75.37 14.10
C SER A 486 39.52 -76.09 14.41
N HIS A 487 39.49 -77.12 15.26
CA HIS A 487 40.66 -77.96 15.56
C HIS A 487 40.83 -79.16 14.61
N LYS A 488 40.01 -79.29 13.56
CA LYS A 488 40.17 -80.34 12.52
C LYS A 488 40.58 -79.75 11.17
N ILE A 489 41.52 -78.81 11.17
CA ILE A 489 42.32 -78.52 9.98
C ILE A 489 43.55 -79.43 10.06
N THR A 490 43.48 -80.59 9.42
CA THR A 490 44.67 -81.38 9.11
C THR A 490 45.57 -80.51 8.24
N ALA A 491 46.82 -80.30 8.67
CA ALA A 491 47.80 -79.43 7.99
C ALA A 491 48.01 -79.76 6.48
N GLN A 492 47.57 -80.93 6.03
CA GLN A 492 47.57 -81.33 4.62
C GLN A 492 46.59 -80.55 3.73
N SER A 493 45.51 -79.95 4.26
CA SER A 493 44.60 -79.14 3.43
C SER A 493 45.13 -77.73 3.14
N LEU A 494 46.12 -77.23 3.90
CA LEU A 494 46.77 -75.95 3.64
C LEU A 494 47.74 -76.01 2.45
N LEU A 495 48.29 -77.19 2.14
CA LEU A 495 49.16 -77.37 0.96
C LEU A 495 48.38 -77.51 -0.35
N ALA A 496 47.10 -77.88 -0.31
CA ALA A 496 46.24 -77.89 -1.50
C ALA A 496 45.71 -76.49 -1.88
N ALA A 497 45.69 -75.53 -0.95
CA ALA A 497 45.19 -74.18 -1.19
C ALA A 497 46.13 -73.30 -2.02
N ALA A 498 47.39 -73.70 -2.23
CA ALA A 498 48.33 -72.99 -3.13
C ALA A 498 47.90 -73.01 -4.61
N GLN A 499 46.87 -73.79 -4.98
CA GLN A 499 46.30 -73.81 -6.33
C GLN A 499 44.90 -73.18 -6.47
N VAL A 500 44.34 -72.57 -5.42
CA VAL A 500 43.03 -71.88 -5.51
C VAL A 500 43.20 -70.37 -5.80
N GLY A 501 44.28 -69.99 -6.48
CA GLY A 501 44.42 -68.69 -7.14
C GLY A 501 43.43 -68.45 -8.29
N ARG A 502 42.47 -69.36 -8.52
CA ARG A 502 41.56 -69.33 -9.67
C ARG A 502 40.06 -69.25 -9.35
N LEU A 503 39.64 -69.24 -8.08
CA LEU A 503 38.20 -69.24 -7.71
C LEU A 503 37.76 -68.15 -6.73
N ALA A 504 38.62 -67.22 -6.31
CA ALA A 504 38.20 -66.04 -5.56
C ALA A 504 37.89 -64.85 -6.49
N LYS A 505 37.00 -65.09 -7.47
CA LYS A 505 36.33 -64.03 -8.25
C LYS A 505 34.83 -64.11 -7.99
N ILE A 506 34.46 -64.11 -6.71
CA ILE A 506 33.08 -63.86 -6.28
C ILE A 506 33.15 -62.65 -5.35
N SER A 507 33.30 -61.49 -5.97
CA SER A 507 33.06 -60.19 -5.37
C SER A 507 31.55 -60.00 -5.24
N TYR A 508 30.94 -60.64 -4.24
CA TYR A 508 29.60 -60.27 -3.75
C TYR A 508 29.65 -59.62 -2.35
N LEU A 509 30.84 -59.30 -1.87
CA LEU A 509 31.04 -58.57 -0.63
C LEU A 509 32.18 -57.57 -0.81
N GLN A 510 31.85 -56.40 -1.33
CA GLN A 510 32.53 -55.16 -0.94
C GLN A 510 31.64 -54.46 0.10
N PRO A 511 32.22 -53.89 1.17
CA PRO A 511 31.60 -52.81 1.92
C PRO A 511 31.42 -51.56 1.06
#